data_AF-A0A1H9MJC0-F1
#
_entry.id   AF-A0A1H9MJC0-F1
#
_cell.length_a   1.000
_cell.length_b   1.000
_cell.length_c   1.000
_cell.angle_alpha   90.00
_cell.angle_beta   90.00
_cell.angle_gamma   90.00
#
_symmetry.space_group_name_H-M   'P 1'
#
loop_
_entity.id
_entity.type
_entity.pdbx_description
1 polymer ?
#
loop_
_entity_poly.entity_id
_entity_poly.type
_entity_poly.pdbx_seq_one_letter_code
_entity_poly.pdbx_strand_id
1 'polypeptide(L)'
;MEKRKAWSLQEVVLLAFIAFIFGAVFMGGGYLYAPLEATLSIYGYAPFANQILFGIWTIAAPVAAMIVRRPGTAILGELLAALAEMLYGSYFGAGVLISGLIQGAGSELGFTLTKYKRYDSLPLWYGAVGTTVLSFIYEYFKYGYMEFSPMMIIGLLVVRFISVAFFNVFLVQAIMKIYQEIESSIGAHNG
;
A
#
# COMPACT_ATOMS: atom_id res chain seq x y z
N MET A 1 -26.87 -14.97 -13.71
CA MET A 1 -26.20 -14.11 -12.71
C MET A 1 -25.77 -15.00 -11.55
N GLU A 2 -24.49 -15.34 -11.45
CA GLU A 2 -23.98 -15.95 -10.22
C GLU A 2 -24.22 -14.97 -9.06
N LYS A 3 -24.86 -15.43 -7.97
CA LYS A 3 -25.00 -14.65 -6.74
C LYS A 3 -23.59 -14.28 -6.27
N ARG A 4 -23.28 -12.98 -6.15
CA ARG A 4 -22.05 -12.53 -5.48
C ARG A 4 -22.03 -13.18 -4.10
N LYS A 5 -21.02 -14.00 -3.81
CA LYS A 5 -20.86 -14.66 -2.51
C LYS A 5 -20.76 -13.57 -1.45
N ALA A 6 -21.61 -13.63 -0.42
CA ALA A 6 -21.52 -12.73 0.72
C ALA A 6 -20.11 -12.83 1.35
N TRP A 7 -19.64 -11.74 1.96
CA TRP A 7 -18.39 -11.75 2.74
C TRP A 7 -18.57 -12.66 3.96
N SER A 8 -17.58 -13.49 4.23
CA SER A 8 -17.55 -14.29 5.45
C SER A 8 -17.12 -13.41 6.63
N LEU A 9 -17.56 -13.76 7.83
CA LEU A 9 -17.12 -13.08 9.04
C LEU A 9 -15.59 -13.12 9.18
N GLN A 10 -14.98 -14.26 8.84
CA GLN A 10 -13.52 -14.44 8.88
C GLN A 10 -12.80 -13.46 7.94
N GLU A 11 -13.30 -13.25 6.72
CA GLU A 11 -12.72 -12.31 5.75
C GLU A 11 -12.78 -10.87 6.26
N VAL A 12 -13.92 -10.48 6.86
CA VAL A 12 -14.09 -9.13 7.43
C VAL A 12 -13.16 -8.92 8.63
N VAL A 13 -13.08 -9.90 9.52
CA VAL A 13 -12.21 -9.84 10.71
C VAL A 13 -10.73 -9.79 10.32
N LEU A 14 -10.31 -10.59 9.34
CA LEU A 14 -8.93 -10.56 8.83
C LEU A 14 -8.60 -9.20 8.24
N LEU A 15 -9.51 -8.62 7.45
CA LEU A 15 -9.31 -7.30 6.84
C LEU A 15 -9.19 -6.20 7.92
N ALA A 16 -10.03 -6.24 8.95
CA ALA A 16 -9.95 -5.31 10.08
C ALA A 16 -8.64 -5.46 10.86
N PHE A 17 -8.15 -6.70 11.04
CA PHE A 17 -6.89 -6.96 11.73
C PHE A 17 -5.67 -6.48 10.93
N ILE A 18 -5.65 -6.73 9.62
CA ILE A 18 -4.63 -6.20 8.70
C ILE A 18 -4.63 -4.67 8.76
N ALA A 19 -5.79 -4.03 8.66
CA ALA A 19 -5.93 -2.58 8.75
C ALA A 19 -5.41 -2.01 10.08
N PHE A 20 -5.75 -2.65 11.21
CA PHE A 20 -5.27 -2.24 12.53
C PHE A 20 -3.74 -2.26 12.64
N ILE A 21 -3.10 -3.34 12.16
CA ILE A 21 -1.63 -3.49 12.17
C ILE A 21 -0.97 -2.48 11.24
N PHE A 22 -1.40 -2.43 9.97
CA PHE A 22 -0.76 -1.55 9.01
C PHE A 22 -1.05 -0.08 9.26
N GLY A 23 -2.19 0.29 9.84
CA GLY A 23 -2.42 1.66 10.30
C GLY A 23 -1.39 2.11 11.34
N ALA A 24 -0.94 1.21 12.22
CA ALA A 24 0.11 1.51 13.18
C ALA A 24 1.48 1.64 12.50
N VAL A 25 1.76 0.79 11.49
CA VAL A 25 2.95 0.89 10.64
C VAL A 25 2.98 2.21 9.87
N PHE A 26 1.85 2.64 9.32
CA PHE A 26 1.71 3.90 8.57
C PHE A 26 1.97 5.10 9.48
N MET A 27 1.42 5.06 10.69
CA MET A 27 1.65 6.09 11.70
C MET A 27 3.13 6.14 12.08
N GLY A 28 3.76 4.97 12.29
CA GLY A 28 5.20 4.85 12.49
C GLY A 28 6.03 5.39 11.33
N GLY A 29 5.55 5.23 10.09
CA GLY A 29 6.14 5.83 8.89
C GLY A 29 6.21 7.36 8.98
N GLY A 30 5.22 8.01 9.60
CA GLY A 30 5.23 9.45 9.86
C GLY A 30 6.40 9.90 10.75
N TYR A 31 6.77 9.10 11.75
CA TYR A 31 7.93 9.39 12.60
C TYR A 31 9.27 9.21 11.90
N LEU A 32 9.34 8.35 10.87
CA LEU A 32 10.52 8.22 10.01
C LEU A 32 10.58 9.34 8.96
N TYR A 33 9.42 9.76 8.47
CA TYR A 33 9.28 10.82 7.46
C TYR A 33 9.83 12.15 7.97
N ALA A 34 9.39 12.61 9.14
CA ALA A 34 9.75 13.93 9.65
C ALA A 34 11.27 14.22 9.72
N PRO A 35 12.11 13.36 10.33
CA PRO A 35 13.56 13.58 10.35
C PRO A 35 14.21 13.44 8.96
N LEU A 36 13.69 12.55 8.10
CA LEU A 36 14.20 12.38 6.74
C LEU A 36 13.91 13.62 5.88
N GLU A 37 12.69 14.14 5.94
CA GLU A 37 12.30 15.39 5.28
C GLU A 37 13.15 16.55 5.76
N ALA A 38 13.31 16.72 7.08
CA ALA A 38 14.14 17.78 7.66
C ALA A 38 15.59 17.72 7.14
N THR A 39 16.16 16.51 7.07
CA THR A 39 17.52 16.30 6.57
C THR A 39 17.64 16.62 5.08
N LEU A 40 16.72 16.13 4.26
CA LEU A 40 16.74 16.36 2.81
C LEU A 40 16.42 17.81 2.43
N SER A 41 15.64 18.51 3.26
CA SER A 41 15.32 19.93 3.08
C SER A 41 16.57 20.82 3.07
N ILE A 42 17.58 20.50 3.89
CA ILE A 42 18.88 21.20 3.94
C ILE A 42 19.56 21.21 2.56
N TYR A 43 19.31 20.18 1.75
CA TYR A 43 19.90 20.02 0.42
C TYR A 43 18.92 20.33 -0.72
N GLY A 44 17.71 20.83 -0.42
CA GLY A 44 16.67 21.10 -1.43
C GLY A 44 15.94 19.87 -1.97
N TYR A 45 16.08 18.71 -1.31
CA TYR A 45 15.52 17.43 -1.75
C TYR A 45 14.34 16.95 -0.88
N ALA A 46 13.71 17.83 -0.09
CA ALA A 46 12.59 17.47 0.80
C ALA A 46 11.51 16.58 0.13
N PRO A 47 11.07 16.82 -1.13
CA PRO A 47 10.04 15.99 -1.76
C PRO A 47 10.41 14.51 -1.91
N PHE A 48 11.71 14.17 -1.94
CA PHE A 48 12.17 12.79 -2.01
C PHE A 48 11.91 12.00 -0.73
N ALA A 49 11.77 12.65 0.43
CA ALA A 49 11.47 11.95 1.69
C ALA A 49 10.19 11.12 1.58
N ASN A 50 9.14 11.73 1.02
CA ASN A 50 7.86 11.05 0.78
C ASN A 50 8.04 9.89 -0.20
N GLN A 51 8.82 10.08 -1.27
CA GLN A 51 9.00 9.06 -2.31
C GLN A 51 9.78 7.85 -1.83
N ILE A 52 10.81 8.07 -1.01
CA ILE A 52 11.66 7.00 -0.46
C ILE A 52 10.85 6.08 0.46
N LEU A 53 10.00 6.68 1.31
CA LEU A 53 9.20 5.94 2.28
C LEU A 53 7.82 5.52 1.73
N PHE A 54 7.47 5.93 0.51
CA PHE A 54 6.11 5.84 -0.02
C PHE A 54 5.48 4.45 0.09
N GLY A 55 6.25 3.40 -0.19
CA GLY A 55 5.78 2.03 -0.13
C GLY A 55 5.27 1.60 1.25
N ILE A 56 5.76 2.21 2.34
CA ILE A 56 5.30 1.95 3.71
C ILE A 56 3.80 2.18 3.82
N TRP A 57 3.29 3.27 3.24
CA TRP A 57 1.87 3.64 3.28
C TRP A 57 1.04 3.00 2.17
N THR A 58 1.51 1.93 1.52
CA THR A 58 0.75 1.28 0.44
C THR A 58 0.79 -0.24 0.48
N ILE A 59 1.48 -0.81 1.46
CA ILE A 59 1.67 -2.25 1.60
C ILE A 59 0.42 -2.97 2.13
N ALA A 60 -0.51 -2.26 2.78
CA ALA A 60 -1.73 -2.87 3.32
C ALA A 60 -2.60 -3.45 2.20
N ALA A 61 -2.71 -2.75 1.06
CA ALA A 61 -3.49 -3.14 -0.10
C ALA A 61 -3.07 -4.52 -0.65
N PRO A 62 -1.82 -4.74 -1.11
CA PRO A 62 -1.41 -6.03 -1.64
C PRO A 62 -1.46 -7.14 -0.58
N VAL A 63 -1.17 -6.87 0.70
CA VAL A 63 -1.27 -7.89 1.77
C VAL A 63 -2.73 -8.32 1.95
N ALA A 64 -3.66 -7.38 2.08
CA ALA A 64 -5.08 -7.66 2.18
C ALA A 64 -5.58 -8.48 0.99
N ALA A 65 -5.16 -8.13 -0.23
CA ALA A 65 -5.55 -8.84 -1.43
C ALA A 65 -4.99 -10.27 -1.51
N MET A 66 -3.73 -10.47 -1.12
CA MET A 66 -3.07 -11.79 -1.17
C MET A 66 -3.60 -12.77 -0.13
N ILE A 67 -4.03 -12.27 1.04
CA ILE A 67 -4.60 -13.07 2.13
C ILE A 67 -6.09 -13.34 1.89
N VAL A 68 -6.90 -12.30 1.67
CA VAL A 68 -8.36 -12.44 1.60
C VAL A 68 -8.83 -12.92 0.22
N ARG A 69 -8.07 -12.64 -0.84
CA ARG A 69 -8.30 -13.14 -2.21
C ARG A 69 -9.69 -12.86 -2.76
N ARG A 70 -10.19 -11.65 -2.54
CA ARG A 70 -11.48 -11.18 -3.07
C ARG A 70 -11.39 -9.83 -3.76
N PRO A 71 -12.27 -9.55 -4.75
CA PRO A 71 -12.37 -8.22 -5.34
C PRO A 71 -12.66 -7.12 -4.30
N GLY A 72 -11.93 -6.02 -4.38
CA GLY A 72 -12.06 -4.85 -3.51
C GLY A 72 -11.25 -4.92 -2.21
N THR A 73 -10.57 -6.03 -1.95
CA THR A 73 -9.79 -6.21 -0.71
C THR A 73 -8.58 -5.30 -0.64
N ALA A 74 -7.93 -4.98 -1.76
CA ALA A 74 -6.79 -4.07 -1.77
C ALA A 74 -7.25 -2.64 -1.43
N ILE A 75 -8.35 -2.20 -2.04
CA ILE A 75 -8.96 -0.88 -1.74
C ILE A 75 -9.35 -0.78 -0.28
N LEU A 76 -10.12 -1.75 0.21
CA LEU A 76 -10.64 -1.71 1.58
C LEU A 76 -9.52 -1.86 2.61
N GLY A 77 -8.54 -2.73 2.36
CA GLY A 77 -7.39 -2.91 3.26
C GLY A 77 -6.60 -1.63 3.44
N GLU A 78 -6.32 -0.94 2.34
CA GLU A 78 -5.58 0.34 2.34
C GLU A 78 -6.38 1.47 3.00
N LEU A 79 -7.65 1.61 2.63
CA LEU A 79 -8.50 2.67 3.17
C LEU A 79 -8.73 2.49 4.67
N LEU A 80 -8.92 1.26 5.14
CA LEU A 80 -9.08 0.97 6.56
C LEU A 80 -7.76 1.13 7.33
N ALA A 81 -6.61 0.81 6.72
CA ALA A 81 -5.30 1.07 7.32
C ALA A 81 -5.06 2.59 7.45
N ALA A 82 -5.37 3.38 6.41
CA ALA A 82 -5.31 4.83 6.46
C ALA A 82 -6.29 5.42 7.49
N LEU A 83 -7.48 4.82 7.67
CA LEU A 83 -8.40 5.20 8.73
C LEU A 83 -7.81 4.93 10.11
N ALA A 84 -7.21 3.76 10.32
CA ALA A 84 -6.53 3.45 11.57
C ALA A 84 -5.35 4.40 11.83
N GLU A 85 -4.52 4.69 10.83
CA GLU A 85 -3.44 5.70 10.89
C GLU A 85 -3.98 7.06 11.35
N MET A 86 -5.07 7.52 10.72
CA MET A 86 -5.72 8.78 11.08
C MET A 86 -6.15 8.79 12.56
N LEU A 87 -6.77 7.70 13.02
CA LEU A 87 -7.25 7.58 14.40
C LEU A 87 -6.10 7.47 15.43
N TYR A 88 -4.95 6.92 15.04
CA TYR A 88 -3.75 6.90 15.89
C TYR A 88 -3.04 8.26 15.98
N GLY A 89 -3.47 9.25 15.21
CA GLY A 89 -2.85 10.57 15.16
C GLY A 89 -1.89 10.72 13.98
N SER A 90 -2.38 10.49 12.77
CA SER A 90 -1.58 10.60 11.53
C SER A 90 -0.85 11.94 11.45
N TYR A 91 0.42 11.87 11.04
CA TYR A 91 1.26 13.02 10.72
C TYR A 91 0.66 13.88 9.59
N PHE A 92 -0.02 13.26 8.63
CA PHE A 92 -0.59 13.94 7.46
C PHE A 92 -2.08 14.31 7.63
N GLY A 93 -2.66 14.05 8.82
CA GLY A 93 -4.06 14.35 9.14
C GLY A 93 -5.07 13.56 8.30
N ALA A 94 -6.32 14.04 8.23
CA ALA A 94 -7.42 13.30 7.59
C ALA A 94 -7.27 13.07 6.07
N GLY A 95 -6.35 13.79 5.42
CA GLY A 95 -6.08 13.65 3.98
C GLY A 95 -5.57 12.26 3.60
N VAL A 96 -5.07 11.47 4.56
CA VAL A 96 -4.62 10.08 4.34
C VAL A 96 -5.73 9.16 3.84
N LEU A 97 -7.00 9.45 4.15
CA LEU A 97 -8.12 8.64 3.65
C LEU A 97 -8.26 8.72 2.12
N ILE A 98 -8.05 9.92 1.56
CA ILE A 98 -8.07 10.12 0.10
C ILE A 98 -6.86 9.44 -0.53
N SER A 99 -5.68 9.60 0.09
CA SER A 99 -4.46 8.93 -0.36
C SER A 99 -4.64 7.40 -0.37
N GLY A 100 -5.14 6.82 0.73
CA GLY A 100 -5.35 5.38 0.87
C GLY A 100 -6.37 4.83 -0.13
N LEU A 101 -7.44 5.57 -0.42
CA LEU A 101 -8.39 5.19 -1.47
C LEU A 101 -7.71 5.11 -2.85
N ILE A 102 -6.90 6.12 -3.20
CA ILE A 102 -6.22 6.20 -4.51
C ILE A 102 -5.12 5.14 -4.62
N GLN A 103 -4.33 4.96 -3.57
CA GLN A 103 -3.26 3.96 -3.49
C GLN A 103 -3.82 2.53 -3.56
N GLY A 104 -4.88 2.27 -2.80
CA GLY A 104 -5.60 1.01 -2.78
C GLY A 104 -6.23 0.70 -4.13
N ALA A 105 -6.83 1.69 -4.80
CA ALA A 105 -7.34 1.55 -6.17
C ALA A 105 -6.23 1.18 -7.16
N GLY A 106 -5.06 1.81 -7.05
CA GLY A 106 -3.90 1.47 -7.87
C GLY A 106 -3.40 0.04 -7.66
N SER A 107 -3.40 -0.43 -6.42
CA SER A 107 -3.01 -1.81 -6.10
C SER A 107 -4.05 -2.81 -6.62
N GLU A 108 -5.34 -2.52 -6.41
CA GLU A 108 -6.47 -3.34 -6.85
C GLU A 108 -6.52 -3.52 -8.37
N LEU A 109 -6.11 -2.51 -9.14
CA LEU A 109 -5.99 -2.61 -10.59
C LEU A 109 -5.08 -3.76 -11.00
N GLY A 110 -4.00 -4.04 -10.26
CA GLY A 110 -3.11 -5.16 -10.54
C GLY A 110 -3.82 -6.53 -10.48
N PHE A 111 -4.64 -6.73 -9.45
CA PHE A 111 -5.46 -7.94 -9.30
C PHE A 111 -6.61 -7.98 -10.31
N THR A 112 -7.21 -6.82 -10.61
CA THR A 112 -8.27 -6.69 -11.61
C THR A 112 -7.78 -7.06 -13.02
N LEU A 113 -6.57 -6.64 -13.39
CA LEU A 113 -5.96 -6.95 -14.69
C LEU A 113 -5.73 -8.46 -14.88
N THR A 114 -5.47 -9.19 -13.79
CA THR A 114 -5.40 -10.66 -13.82
C THR A 114 -6.76 -11.33 -13.60
N LYS A 115 -7.85 -10.54 -13.56
CA LYS A 115 -9.24 -10.97 -13.32
C LYS A 115 -9.40 -11.76 -12.01
N TYR A 116 -8.59 -11.45 -10.99
CA TYR A 116 -8.57 -12.16 -9.70
C TYR A 116 -8.27 -13.66 -9.83
N LYS A 117 -7.60 -14.08 -10.91
CA LYS A 117 -7.22 -15.48 -11.13
C LYS A 117 -5.83 -15.81 -10.59
N ARG A 118 -5.05 -14.79 -10.23
CA ARG A 118 -3.67 -14.93 -9.76
C ARG A 118 -3.50 -14.19 -8.44
N TYR A 119 -2.74 -14.82 -7.56
CA TYR A 119 -2.30 -14.28 -6.27
C TYR A 119 -0.83 -14.67 -6.06
N ASP A 120 -0.02 -14.20 -7.00
CA ASP A 120 1.43 -14.38 -7.05
C ASP A 120 2.10 -13.01 -7.30
N SER A 121 3.37 -12.99 -7.70
CA SER A 121 4.11 -11.76 -7.91
C SER A 121 3.60 -10.90 -9.08
N LEU A 122 2.87 -11.47 -10.04
CA LEU A 122 2.47 -10.75 -11.26
C LEU A 122 1.42 -9.65 -10.97
N PRO A 123 0.28 -9.93 -10.29
CA PRO A 123 -0.62 -8.88 -9.82
C PRO A 123 0.05 -7.82 -8.95
N LEU A 124 1.03 -8.22 -8.13
CA LEU A 124 1.76 -7.29 -7.25
C LEU A 124 2.56 -6.26 -8.06
N TRP A 125 3.22 -6.68 -9.14
CA TRP A 125 3.93 -5.76 -10.03
C TRP A 125 2.98 -4.80 -10.74
N TYR A 126 1.86 -5.29 -11.26
CA TYR A 126 0.85 -4.42 -11.87
C TYR A 126 0.24 -3.45 -10.85
N GLY A 127 0.00 -3.92 -9.62
CA GLY A 127 -0.45 -3.10 -8.50
C GLY A 127 0.57 -2.04 -8.13
N ALA A 128 1.86 -2.37 -8.08
CA ALA A 128 2.94 -1.41 -7.81
C ALA A 128 3.00 -0.30 -8.86
N VAL A 129 2.86 -0.64 -10.15
CA VAL A 129 2.75 0.37 -11.23
C VAL A 129 1.48 1.21 -11.05
N GLY A 130 0.34 0.58 -10.82
CA GLY A 130 -0.95 1.27 -10.66
C GLY A 130 -0.96 2.23 -9.47
N THR A 131 -0.51 1.78 -8.30
CA THR A 131 -0.35 2.60 -7.09
C THR A 131 0.61 3.75 -7.35
N THR A 132 1.75 3.50 -7.98
CA THR A 132 2.72 4.55 -8.31
C THR A 132 2.08 5.61 -9.21
N VAL A 133 1.47 5.22 -10.33
CA VAL A 133 0.91 6.16 -11.31
C VAL A 133 -0.26 6.96 -10.71
N LEU A 134 -1.25 6.29 -10.12
CA LEU A 134 -2.44 6.98 -9.61
C LEU A 134 -2.12 7.91 -8.44
N SER A 135 -1.31 7.44 -7.49
CA SER A 135 -0.91 8.30 -6.37
C SER A 135 0.00 9.44 -6.82
N PHE A 136 0.85 9.23 -7.85
CA PHE A 136 1.74 10.28 -8.34
C PHE A 136 0.94 11.36 -9.07
N ILE A 137 -0.07 10.98 -9.87
CA ILE A 137 -0.99 11.95 -10.48
C ILE A 137 -1.71 12.77 -9.41
N TYR A 138 -2.24 12.12 -8.37
CA TYR A 138 -2.90 12.82 -7.28
C TYR A 138 -1.96 13.81 -6.58
N GLU A 139 -0.75 13.37 -6.23
CA GLU A 139 0.23 14.20 -5.56
C GLU A 139 0.81 15.30 -6.46
N TYR A 140 0.88 15.07 -7.77
CA TYR A 140 1.31 16.05 -8.75
C TYR A 140 0.47 17.33 -8.66
N PHE A 141 -0.85 17.17 -8.50
CA PHE A 141 -1.77 18.29 -8.29
C PHE A 141 -1.80 18.78 -6.84
N LYS A 142 -1.81 17.87 -5.86
CA LYS A 142 -1.89 18.21 -4.43
C LYS A 142 -0.70 19.05 -3.96
N TYR A 143 0.51 18.70 -4.40
CA TYR A 143 1.77 19.34 -3.97
C TYR A 143 2.36 20.28 -5.02
N GLY A 144 1.68 20.50 -6.15
CA GLY A 144 2.13 21.46 -7.17
C GLY A 144 3.43 21.06 -7.86
N TYR A 145 3.64 19.78 -8.17
CA TYR A 145 4.86 19.29 -8.82
C TYR A 145 5.07 19.87 -10.22
N MET A 146 4.07 20.54 -10.79
CA MET A 146 4.18 21.31 -12.04
C MET A 146 5.23 22.42 -12.00
N GLU A 147 5.58 22.93 -10.82
CA GLU A 147 6.61 23.95 -10.63
C GLU A 147 8.04 23.37 -10.63
N PHE A 148 8.19 22.04 -10.54
CA PHE A 148 9.49 21.39 -10.54
C PHE A 148 10.04 21.17 -11.94
N SER A 149 11.37 21.07 -12.03
CA SER A 149 12.02 20.72 -13.30
C SER A 149 11.60 19.32 -13.76
N PRO A 150 11.55 19.04 -15.08
CA PRO A 150 11.20 17.71 -15.59
C PRO A 150 12.06 16.59 -15.00
N MET A 151 13.36 16.85 -14.78
CA MET A 151 14.28 15.87 -14.20
C MET A 151 13.95 15.56 -12.74
N MET A 152 13.53 16.55 -11.96
CA MET A 152 13.07 16.37 -10.59
C MET A 152 11.80 15.50 -10.55
N ILE A 153 10.83 15.78 -11.42
CA ILE A 153 9.58 15.02 -11.50
C ILE A 153 9.86 13.55 -11.84
N ILE A 154 10.72 13.29 -12.84
CA ILE A 154 11.15 11.94 -13.22
C ILE A 154 11.85 11.25 -12.04
N GLY A 155 12.74 11.96 -11.34
CA GLY A 155 13.43 11.45 -10.16
C GLY A 155 12.44 11.03 -9.07
N LEU A 156 11.45 11.88 -8.74
CA LEU A 156 10.44 11.57 -7.74
C LEU A 156 9.62 10.33 -8.14
N LEU A 157 9.23 10.22 -9.41
CA LEU A 157 8.47 9.08 -9.92
C LEU A 157 9.28 7.78 -9.82
N VAL A 158 10.55 7.80 -10.22
CA VAL A 158 11.44 6.64 -10.16
C VAL A 158 11.67 6.19 -8.71
N VAL A 159 11.97 7.13 -7.81
CA VAL A 159 12.19 6.81 -6.40
C VAL A 159 10.92 6.25 -5.75
N ARG A 160 9.74 6.81 -6.08
CA ARG A 160 8.46 6.23 -5.63
C ARG A 160 8.31 4.80 -6.12
N PHE A 161 8.51 4.57 -7.42
CA PHE A 161 8.35 3.24 -7.98
C PHE A 161 9.27 2.22 -7.31
N ILE A 162 10.53 2.58 -7.04
CA ILE A 162 11.47 1.71 -6.31
C ILE A 162 10.96 1.41 -4.90
N SER A 163 10.49 2.43 -4.17
CA SER A 163 9.92 2.25 -2.83
C SER A 163 8.71 1.33 -2.86
N VAL A 164 7.73 1.61 -3.73
CA VAL A 164 6.51 0.81 -3.89
C VAL A 164 6.86 -0.62 -4.32
N ALA A 165 7.79 -0.83 -5.25
CA ALA A 165 8.21 -2.17 -5.65
C ALA A 165 8.82 -2.94 -4.47
N PHE A 166 9.68 -2.29 -3.68
CA PHE A 166 10.27 -2.90 -2.48
C PHE A 166 9.20 -3.37 -1.49
N PHE A 167 8.33 -2.46 -1.06
CA PHE A 167 7.33 -2.76 -0.03
C PHE A 167 6.18 -3.64 -0.57
N ASN A 168 5.64 -3.33 -1.74
CA ASN A 168 4.40 -3.96 -2.21
C ASN A 168 4.62 -5.26 -3.00
N VAL A 169 5.84 -5.50 -3.47
CA VAL A 169 6.16 -6.71 -4.24
C VAL A 169 7.10 -7.61 -3.45
N PHE A 170 8.28 -7.13 -3.07
CA PHE A 170 9.29 -7.98 -2.46
C PHE A 170 8.95 -8.30 -1.00
N LEU A 171 8.62 -7.29 -0.19
CA LEU A 171 8.27 -7.51 1.21
C LEU A 171 6.95 -8.27 1.35
N VAL A 172 5.94 -8.00 0.50
CA VAL A 172 4.71 -8.80 0.48
C VAL A 172 4.99 -10.27 0.15
N GLN A 173 5.85 -10.57 -0.83
CA GLN A 173 6.22 -11.97 -1.10
C GLN A 173 6.90 -12.64 0.10
N ALA A 174 7.77 -11.92 0.82
CA ALA A 174 8.38 -12.43 2.04
C ALA A 174 7.33 -12.71 3.13
N ILE A 175 6.38 -11.79 3.34
CA ILE A 175 5.25 -11.98 4.26
C ILE A 175 4.42 -13.21 3.87
N MET A 176 4.08 -13.35 2.58
CA MET A 176 3.27 -14.46 2.10
C MET A 176 3.98 -15.81 2.21
N LYS A 177 5.30 -15.84 2.06
CA LYS A 177 6.08 -17.06 2.29
C LYS A 177 5.99 -17.52 3.75
N ILE A 178 6.20 -16.60 4.70
CA ILE A 178 6.08 -16.89 6.14
C ILE A 178 4.65 -17.33 6.48
N TYR A 179 3.65 -16.65 5.92
CA TYR A 179 2.25 -17.01 6.12
C TYR A 179 1.94 -18.44 5.69
N GLN A 180 2.43 -18.86 4.51
CA GLN A 180 2.25 -20.21 3.99
C GLN A 180 2.98 -21.27 4.84
N GLU A 181 4.19 -20.97 5.32
CA GLU A 181 4.93 -21.87 6.22
C GLU A 181 4.16 -22.11 7.52
N ILE A 182 3.60 -21.06 8.13
CA ILE A 182 2.78 -21.16 9.35
C ILE A 182 1.52 -21.96 9.08
N GLU A 183 0.79 -21.67 8.00
CA GLU A 183 -0.43 -22.39 7.63
C GLU A 183 -0.17 -23.89 7.44
N SER A 184 0.94 -24.25 6.79
CA SER A 184 1.34 -25.64 6.58
C SER A 184 1.67 -26.38 7.88
N SER A 185 2.32 -25.71 8.85
CA SER A 185 2.68 -26.34 10.13
C SER A 185 1.45 -26.59 11.01
N ILE A 186 0.49 -25.67 11.03
CA ILE A 186 -0.78 -25.85 11.74
C ILE A 186 -1.61 -26.96 11.10
N GLY A 187 -1.63 -27.04 9.77
CA GLY A 187 -2.32 -28.10 9.03
C GLY A 187 -1.73 -29.49 9.29
N ALA A 188 -0.41 -29.60 9.40
CA ALA A 188 0.29 -30.86 9.67
C ALA A 188 0.09 -31.41 11.09
N HIS A 189 -0.26 -30.57 12.07
CA HIS A 189 -0.56 -31.00 13.44
C HIS A 189 -2.02 -31.46 13.65
N ASN A 190 -2.90 -31.21 12.68
CA ASN A 190 -4.34 -31.50 12.77
C ASN A 190 -4.80 -32.66 11.86
N GLY A 191 -3.88 -33.37 11.20
CA GLY A 191 -4.14 -34.55 10.36
C GLY A 191 -3.44 -35.79 10.92
#